data_AF-A0A0S8IPD6-F1
#
_entry.id   AF-A0A0S8IPD6-F1
#
_cell.length_a   1.000
_cell.length_b   1.000
_cell.length_c   1.000
_cell.angle_alpha   90.00
_cell.angle_beta   90.00
_cell.angle_gamma   90.00
#
_symmetry.space_group_name_H-M   'P 1'
#
loop_
_entity.id
_entity.type
_entity.pdbx_description
1 polymer ?
#
loop_
_entity_poly.entity_id
_entity_poly.type
_entity_poly.pdbx_seq_one_letter_code
_entity_poly.pdbx_strand_id
1 'polypeptide(L)'
;MRIKFLVLSFVLCVLPFRFVFGQPISSEALIKNALEYDGKTVVYEGEIIGDIMKRGPYAWINVKEGKSAIGIWIHRSLLQDVVYTGSYKSRGDTVEVTGIFHRACPEHGGDLDIHAKALSVTSRGRTVTESINLDKRKMAIILLGALCLVWILSLFIRK
;
A
#
# COMPACT_ATOMS: atom_id res chain seq x y z
N MET A 1 8.36 -25.61 52.78
CA MET A 1 8.98 -25.28 51.47
C MET A 1 8.09 -25.58 50.26
N ARG A 2 7.27 -26.64 50.25
CA ARG A 2 6.40 -27.02 49.10
C ARG A 2 5.32 -25.98 48.73
N ILE A 3 4.70 -25.31 49.71
CA ILE A 3 3.64 -24.30 49.47
C ILE A 3 4.20 -23.01 48.84
N LYS A 4 5.41 -22.57 49.25
CA LYS A 4 6.06 -21.39 48.65
C LYS A 4 6.41 -21.62 47.17
N PHE A 5 6.83 -22.84 46.82
CA PHE A 5 7.07 -23.23 45.41
C PHE A 5 5.77 -23.33 44.61
N LEU A 6 4.68 -23.82 45.21
CA LEU A 6 3.38 -23.92 44.55
C LEU A 6 2.76 -22.53 44.26
N VAL A 7 2.87 -21.60 45.23
CA VAL A 7 2.39 -20.22 45.07
C VAL A 7 3.24 -19.45 44.06
N LEU A 8 4.56 -19.65 44.05
CA LEU A 8 5.45 -19.03 43.05
C LEU A 8 5.17 -19.55 41.63
N SER A 9 4.85 -20.85 41.48
CA SER A 9 4.45 -21.45 40.21
C SER A 9 3.07 -20.96 39.74
N PHE A 10 2.14 -20.69 40.65
CA PHE A 10 0.83 -20.15 40.31
C PHE A 10 0.96 -18.70 39.82
N VAL A 11 1.74 -17.87 40.51
CA VAL A 11 1.98 -16.46 40.13
C VAL A 11 2.65 -16.31 38.77
N LEU A 12 3.55 -17.24 38.39
CA LEU A 12 4.20 -17.23 37.07
C LEU A 12 3.23 -17.62 35.92
N CYS A 13 2.15 -18.35 36.24
CA CYS A 13 1.15 -18.80 35.27
C CYS A 13 0.02 -17.77 35.02
N VAL A 14 -0.15 -16.79 35.93
CA VAL A 14 -1.15 -15.71 35.80
C VAL A 14 -0.58 -14.43 35.16
N LEU A 15 0.70 -14.44 34.72
CA LEU A 15 1.21 -13.32 33.94
C LEU A 15 0.45 -13.29 32.60
N PRO A 16 -0.27 -12.19 32.30
CA PRO A 16 -0.95 -12.08 31.01
C PRO A 16 0.11 -12.18 29.92
N PHE A 17 -0.03 -13.16 29.03
CA PHE A 17 0.67 -13.18 27.76
C PHE A 17 0.37 -11.85 27.07
N ARG A 18 1.27 -10.88 27.19
CA ARG A 18 1.20 -9.67 26.41
C ARG A 18 1.57 -10.08 25.00
N PHE A 19 0.56 -10.22 24.13
CA PHE A 19 0.77 -10.25 22.70
C PHE A 19 1.43 -8.93 22.31
N VAL A 20 2.74 -8.93 22.19
CA VAL A 20 3.48 -7.84 21.57
C VAL A 20 3.21 -7.97 20.08
N PHE A 21 2.22 -7.25 19.58
CA PHE A 21 2.08 -7.04 18.15
C PHE A 21 3.30 -6.26 17.69
N GLY A 22 4.04 -6.80 16.72
CA GLY A 22 5.16 -6.11 16.10
C GLY A 22 4.67 -4.83 15.46
N GLN A 23 5.32 -3.70 15.76
CA GLN A 23 4.95 -2.43 15.12
C GLN A 23 5.20 -2.52 13.61
N PRO A 24 4.34 -1.91 12.78
CA PRO A 24 4.58 -1.81 11.35
C PRO A 24 5.93 -1.17 11.05
N ILE A 25 6.70 -1.79 10.16
CA ILE A 25 8.00 -1.30 9.70
C ILE A 25 7.78 -0.42 8.48
N SER A 26 8.38 0.77 8.45
CA SER A 26 8.28 1.66 7.30
C SER A 26 8.89 1.06 6.02
N SER A 27 8.36 1.46 4.87
CA SER A 27 8.89 1.10 3.55
C SER A 27 10.35 1.55 3.38
N GLU A 28 10.69 2.72 3.92
CA GLU A 28 12.06 3.24 3.89
C GLU A 28 13.03 2.34 4.66
N ALA A 29 12.64 1.85 5.84
CA ALA A 29 13.47 0.93 6.62
C ALA A 29 13.65 -0.42 5.90
N LEU A 30 12.56 -0.98 5.33
CA LEU A 30 12.62 -2.23 4.58
C LEU A 30 13.50 -2.13 3.32
N ILE A 31 13.52 -0.96 2.66
CA ILE A 31 14.34 -0.76 1.46
C ILE A 31 15.80 -0.44 1.82
N LYS A 32 16.05 0.49 2.75
CA LYS A 32 17.41 0.95 3.08
C LYS A 32 18.19 -0.09 3.87
N ASN A 33 17.53 -0.82 4.76
CA ASN A 33 18.14 -1.84 5.61
C ASN A 33 17.68 -3.25 5.19
N ALA A 34 17.43 -3.48 3.90
CA ALA A 34 16.81 -4.70 3.40
C ALA A 34 17.54 -5.99 3.83
N LEU A 35 18.87 -5.96 3.92
CA LEU A 35 19.65 -7.11 4.40
C LEU A 35 19.31 -7.50 5.85
N GLU A 36 18.96 -6.53 6.70
CA GLU A 36 18.59 -6.79 8.09
C GLU A 36 17.24 -7.53 8.19
N TYR A 37 16.33 -7.26 7.26
CA TYR A 37 14.97 -7.80 7.28
C TYR A 37 14.78 -9.03 6.38
N ASP A 38 15.76 -9.34 5.54
CA ASP A 38 15.69 -10.44 4.57
C ASP A 38 15.37 -11.79 5.26
N GLY A 39 14.33 -12.45 4.78
CA GLY A 39 13.81 -13.70 5.33
C GLY A 39 13.09 -13.58 6.68
N LYS A 40 12.97 -12.39 7.27
CA LYS A 40 12.26 -12.18 8.54
C LYS A 40 10.76 -11.98 8.31
N THR A 41 9.98 -12.37 9.31
CA THR A 41 8.55 -11.98 9.34
C THR A 41 8.45 -10.52 9.75
N VAL A 42 7.78 -9.72 8.93
CA VAL A 42 7.57 -8.27 9.13
C VAL A 42 6.08 -7.97 9.18
N VAL A 43 5.75 -6.88 9.87
CA VAL A 43 4.44 -6.24 9.80
C VAL A 43 4.63 -4.98 8.96
N TYR A 44 3.80 -4.79 7.92
CA TYR A 44 3.88 -3.66 7.00
C TYR A 44 2.48 -3.09 6.79
N GLU A 45 2.30 -1.79 7.03
CA GLU A 45 1.00 -1.13 6.92
C GLU A 45 1.03 -0.05 5.83
N GLY A 46 0.00 -0.01 4.99
CA GLY A 46 -0.11 1.01 3.96
C GLY A 46 -1.39 0.92 3.13
N GLU A 47 -1.54 1.83 2.17
CA GLU A 47 -2.67 1.87 1.25
C GLU A 47 -2.45 0.88 0.09
N ILE A 48 -3.43 0.01 -0.20
CA ILE A 48 -3.39 -0.80 -1.43
C ILE A 48 -3.57 0.14 -2.62
N ILE A 49 -2.62 0.13 -3.56
CA ILE A 49 -2.65 0.95 -4.78
C ILE A 49 -2.54 0.08 -6.04
N GLY A 50 -3.11 0.59 -7.14
CA GLY A 50 -3.12 -0.10 -8.42
C GLY A 50 -4.11 -1.27 -8.47
N ASP A 51 -3.91 -2.16 -9.43
CA ASP A 51 -4.78 -3.31 -9.63
C ASP A 51 -4.33 -4.52 -8.81
N ILE A 52 -5.30 -5.35 -8.41
CA ILE A 52 -5.04 -6.67 -7.85
C ILE A 52 -4.74 -7.63 -9.01
N MET A 53 -3.47 -7.96 -9.20
CA MET A 53 -2.99 -8.77 -10.32
C MET A 53 -3.06 -10.26 -9.96
N LYS A 54 -4.18 -10.90 -10.30
CA LYS A 54 -4.46 -12.32 -10.00
C LYS A 54 -3.57 -13.28 -10.79
N ARG A 55 -3.06 -14.31 -10.13
CA ARG A 55 -2.27 -15.41 -10.71
C ARG A 55 -2.66 -16.73 -10.02
N GLY A 56 -3.67 -17.39 -10.58
CA GLY A 56 -4.23 -18.62 -9.99
C GLY A 56 -4.80 -18.38 -8.58
N PRO A 57 -4.35 -19.11 -7.55
CA PRO A 57 -4.80 -18.93 -6.17
C PRO A 57 -4.15 -17.72 -5.48
N TYR A 58 -3.11 -17.13 -6.07
CA TYR A 58 -2.40 -15.96 -5.53
C TYR A 58 -2.71 -14.70 -6.32
N ALA A 59 -2.26 -13.56 -5.80
CA ALA A 59 -2.29 -12.28 -6.46
C ALA A 59 -1.10 -11.43 -6.01
N TRP A 60 -0.70 -10.50 -6.88
CA TRP A 60 0.13 -9.38 -6.52
C TRP A 60 -0.75 -8.18 -6.17
N ILE A 61 -0.45 -7.54 -5.04
CA ILE A 61 -0.94 -6.21 -4.69
C ILE A 61 0.25 -5.31 -4.39
N ASN A 62 0.09 -3.99 -4.55
CA ASN A 62 1.11 -3.03 -4.13
C ASN A 62 0.57 -2.27 -2.92
N VAL A 63 1.34 -2.26 -1.83
CA VAL A 63 0.97 -1.56 -0.60
C VAL A 63 1.91 -0.38 -0.41
N LYS A 64 1.35 0.83 -0.43
CA LYS A 64 2.06 2.11 -0.36
C LYS A 64 2.07 2.67 1.05
N GLU A 65 3.27 2.92 1.55
CA GLU A 65 3.53 3.61 2.81
C GLU A 65 4.44 4.82 2.52
N GLY A 66 4.02 6.02 2.91
CA GLY A 66 4.72 7.25 2.56
C GLY A 66 4.89 7.45 1.04
N LYS A 67 6.15 7.42 0.58
CA LYS A 67 6.55 7.67 -0.82
C LYS A 67 6.82 6.40 -1.63
N SER A 68 6.90 5.25 -0.99
CA SER A 68 7.27 3.99 -1.62
C SER A 68 6.13 2.98 -1.54
N ALA A 69 6.14 2.02 -2.44
CA ALA A 69 5.24 0.87 -2.38
C ALA A 69 6.06 -0.42 -2.43
N ILE A 70 5.61 -1.43 -1.71
CA ILE A 70 6.19 -2.76 -1.70
C ILE A 70 5.18 -3.72 -2.33
N GLY A 71 5.69 -4.57 -3.23
CA GLY A 71 4.91 -5.66 -3.82
C GLY A 71 4.64 -6.73 -2.79
N ILE A 72 3.38 -7.13 -2.66
CA ILE A 72 2.96 -8.18 -1.74
C ILE A 72 2.41 -9.35 -2.58
N TRP A 73 3.03 -10.51 -2.44
CA TRP A 73 2.53 -11.76 -2.97
C TRP A 73 1.61 -12.41 -1.93
N ILE A 74 0.34 -12.59 -2.28
CA ILE A 74 -0.70 -12.94 -1.31
C ILE A 74 -1.68 -13.98 -1.86
N HIS A 75 -2.11 -14.92 -1.02
CA HIS A 75 -3.18 -15.84 -1.38
C HIS A 75 -4.53 -15.09 -1.47
N ARG A 76 -5.29 -15.31 -2.54
CA ARG A 76 -6.50 -14.53 -2.85
C ARG A 76 -7.58 -14.61 -1.77
N SER A 77 -7.61 -15.67 -0.98
CA SER A 77 -8.57 -15.81 0.14
C SER A 77 -8.39 -14.71 1.19
N LEU A 78 -7.19 -14.14 1.33
CA LEU A 78 -6.91 -13.07 2.29
C LEU A 78 -7.37 -11.68 1.82
N LEU A 79 -7.80 -11.56 0.55
CA LEU A 79 -8.26 -10.30 -0.05
C LEU A 79 -9.79 -10.12 0.04
N GLN A 80 -10.50 -11.02 0.71
CA GLN A 80 -11.97 -11.03 0.77
C GLN A 80 -12.56 -9.72 1.31
N ASP A 81 -11.86 -9.08 2.25
CA ASP A 81 -12.34 -7.86 2.92
C ASP A 81 -11.83 -6.58 2.24
N VAL A 82 -11.02 -6.70 1.18
CA VAL A 82 -10.51 -5.56 0.40
C VAL A 82 -11.56 -5.13 -0.61
N VAL A 83 -11.99 -3.88 -0.52
CA VAL A 83 -13.06 -3.28 -1.35
C VAL A 83 -12.50 -2.23 -2.28
N TYR A 84 -11.59 -1.38 -1.79
CA TYR A 84 -11.01 -0.29 -2.58
C TYR A 84 -9.53 -0.50 -2.83
N THR A 85 -9.10 -0.23 -4.07
CA THR A 85 -7.70 0.01 -4.40
C THR A 85 -7.49 1.47 -4.80
N GLY A 86 -6.30 1.98 -4.53
CA GLY A 86 -5.89 3.33 -4.83
C GLY A 86 -5.70 3.51 -6.33
N SER A 87 -6.36 4.52 -6.89
CA SER A 87 -6.31 4.91 -8.29
C SER A 87 -6.50 6.42 -8.42
N TYR A 88 -6.58 6.95 -9.63
CA TYR A 88 -6.98 8.35 -9.84
C TYR A 88 -8.41 8.66 -9.35
N LYS A 89 -9.29 7.64 -9.26
CA LYS A 89 -10.70 7.80 -8.90
C LYS A 89 -11.02 7.36 -7.47
N SER A 90 -10.06 6.81 -6.74
CA SER A 90 -10.29 6.19 -5.44
C SER A 90 -9.05 6.22 -4.58
N ARG A 91 -9.25 6.37 -3.28
CA ARG A 91 -8.27 6.01 -2.26
C ARG A 91 -8.49 4.55 -1.88
N GLY A 92 -7.42 3.77 -1.83
CA GLY A 92 -7.46 2.37 -1.47
C GLY A 92 -7.73 2.12 0.00
N ASP A 93 -8.06 0.87 0.32
CA ASP A 93 -8.08 0.39 1.69
C ASP A 93 -6.66 0.44 2.28
N THR A 94 -6.55 0.90 3.53
CA THR A 94 -5.32 0.75 4.31
C THR A 94 -5.32 -0.61 4.96
N VAL A 95 -4.24 -1.35 4.78
CA VAL A 95 -4.09 -2.72 5.23
C VAL A 95 -2.82 -2.91 6.03
N GLU A 96 -2.89 -3.75 7.05
CA GLU A 96 -1.74 -4.30 7.75
C GLU A 96 -1.46 -5.70 7.21
N VAL A 97 -0.25 -5.91 6.71
CA VAL A 97 0.23 -7.15 6.12
C VAL A 97 1.27 -7.76 7.05
N THR A 98 1.07 -9.01 7.45
CA THR A 98 2.10 -9.80 8.11
C THR A 98 2.62 -10.86 7.15
N GLY A 99 3.92 -10.88 6.89
CA GLY A 99 4.51 -11.78 5.89
C GLY A 99 6.02 -11.89 6.00
N ILE A 100 6.62 -12.73 5.16
CA ILE A 100 8.08 -12.86 5.06
C ILE A 100 8.57 -11.82 4.07
N PHE A 101 9.48 -10.95 4.49
CA PHE A 101 10.13 -9.98 3.61
C PHE A 101 11.30 -10.64 2.88
N HIS A 102 11.39 -10.43 1.57
CA HIS A 102 12.51 -10.83 0.76
C HIS A 102 13.13 -9.59 0.13
N ARG A 103 14.43 -9.36 0.37
CA ARG A 103 15.16 -8.30 -0.36
C ARG A 103 15.35 -8.65 -1.84
N ALA A 104 15.43 -9.95 -2.12
CA ALA A 104 15.54 -10.52 -3.45
C ALA A 104 14.86 -11.90 -3.47
N CYS A 105 13.63 -11.95 -3.96
CA CYS A 105 12.80 -13.15 -3.89
C CYS A 105 13.23 -14.21 -4.92
N PRO A 106 13.53 -15.45 -4.50
CA PRO A 106 13.96 -16.51 -5.41
C PRO A 106 12.85 -16.98 -6.36
N GLU A 107 11.58 -16.81 -5.98
CA GLU A 107 10.43 -17.23 -6.78
C GLU A 107 10.00 -16.19 -7.83
N HIS A 108 10.44 -14.93 -7.65
CA HIS A 108 9.96 -13.79 -8.43
C HIS A 108 11.10 -12.98 -9.06
N GLY A 109 12.12 -13.67 -9.57
CA GLY A 109 13.17 -13.04 -10.37
C GLY A 109 14.11 -12.11 -9.60
N GLY A 110 14.15 -12.22 -8.27
CA GLY A 110 14.97 -11.37 -7.42
C GLY A 110 14.31 -10.04 -7.03
N ASP A 111 13.01 -9.87 -7.29
CA ASP A 111 12.27 -8.69 -6.86
C ASP A 111 12.18 -8.62 -5.32
N LEU A 112 12.15 -7.39 -4.80
CA LEU A 112 11.88 -7.13 -3.40
C LEU A 112 10.37 -7.25 -3.17
N ASP A 113 9.97 -8.20 -2.31
CA ASP A 113 8.57 -8.49 -2.04
C ASP A 113 8.31 -8.90 -0.59
N ILE A 114 7.03 -9.00 -0.24
CA ILE A 114 6.57 -9.66 0.98
C ILE A 114 5.63 -10.80 0.61
N HIS A 115 5.94 -12.01 1.05
CA HIS A 115 5.03 -13.14 0.99
C HIS A 115 4.07 -13.09 2.17
N ALA A 116 2.85 -12.63 1.93
CA ALA A 116 1.85 -12.40 2.96
C ALA A 116 1.32 -13.72 3.54
N LYS A 117 1.35 -13.81 4.87
CA LYS A 117 0.72 -14.87 5.67
C LYS A 117 -0.66 -14.44 6.18
N ALA A 118 -0.80 -13.15 6.49
CA ALA A 118 -2.05 -12.56 6.95
C ALA A 118 -2.18 -11.14 6.43
N LEU A 119 -3.44 -10.70 6.26
CA LEU A 119 -3.80 -9.34 5.91
C LEU A 119 -5.02 -8.95 6.72
N SER A 120 -5.04 -7.72 7.24
CA SER A 120 -6.21 -7.11 7.85
C SER A 120 -6.41 -5.71 7.30
N VAL A 121 -7.66 -5.28 7.15
CA VAL A 121 -8.00 -3.91 6.72
C VAL A 121 -8.07 -3.03 7.96
N THR A 122 -7.13 -2.09 8.12
CA THR A 122 -7.08 -1.15 9.25
C THR A 122 -7.93 0.09 9.00
N SER A 123 -8.11 0.50 7.74
CA SER A 123 -8.97 1.63 7.37
C SER A 123 -9.60 1.43 5.99
N ARG A 124 -10.88 1.79 5.87
CA ARG A 124 -11.64 1.69 4.62
C ARG A 124 -11.29 2.83 3.66
N GLY A 125 -11.05 2.49 2.41
CA GLY A 125 -10.87 3.40 1.30
C GLY A 125 -12.18 4.09 0.88
N ARG A 126 -12.10 4.91 -0.16
CA ARG A 126 -13.25 5.68 -0.66
C ARG A 126 -13.05 6.16 -2.09
N THR A 127 -14.14 6.43 -2.80
CA THR A 127 -14.09 7.15 -4.08
C THR A 127 -13.62 8.59 -3.87
N VAL A 128 -12.78 9.08 -4.78
CA VAL A 128 -12.29 10.47 -4.80
C VAL A 128 -12.98 11.20 -5.95
N THR A 129 -13.66 12.29 -5.63
CA THR A 129 -14.25 13.19 -6.62
C THR A 129 -13.29 14.33 -6.90
N GLU A 130 -12.67 14.31 -8.08
CA GLU A 130 -11.80 15.39 -8.53
C GLU A 130 -12.63 16.57 -9.06
N SER A 131 -12.34 17.77 -8.57
CA SER A 131 -12.97 19.00 -9.06
C SER A 131 -12.16 19.59 -10.21
N ILE A 132 -12.85 20.06 -11.25
CA ILE A 132 -12.18 20.80 -12.34
C ILE A 132 -11.62 22.11 -11.77
N ASN A 133 -10.32 22.34 -11.95
CA ASN A 133 -9.72 23.62 -11.63
C ASN A 133 -10.24 24.70 -12.60
N LEU A 134 -11.10 25.58 -12.10
CA LEU A 134 -11.79 26.58 -12.90
C LEU A 134 -10.84 27.61 -13.51
N ASP A 135 -9.71 27.92 -12.86
CA ASP A 135 -8.75 28.90 -13.36
C ASP A 135 -7.94 28.33 -14.53
N LYS A 136 -7.53 27.06 -14.43
CA LYS A 136 -6.93 26.33 -15.58
C LYS A 136 -7.90 26.28 -16.75
N ARG A 137 -9.19 26.04 -16.49
CA ARG A 137 -10.24 26.04 -17.53
C ARG A 137 -10.38 27.42 -18.20
N LYS A 138 -10.46 28.50 -17.41
CA LYS A 138 -10.51 29.88 -17.93
C LYS A 138 -9.29 30.18 -18.81
N MET A 139 -8.10 29.80 -18.35
CA MET A 139 -6.87 30.04 -19.11
C MET A 139 -6.83 29.28 -20.42
N ALA A 140 -7.27 28.01 -20.43
CA ALA A 140 -7.40 27.24 -21.66
C ALA A 140 -8.35 27.92 -22.68
N ILE A 141 -9.49 28.44 -22.22
CA ILE A 141 -10.46 29.16 -23.07
C ILE A 141 -9.84 30.44 -23.65
N ILE A 142 -9.12 31.22 -22.84
CA ILE A 142 -8.46 32.45 -23.30
C ILE A 142 -7.40 32.14 -24.36
N LEU A 143 -6.55 31.15 -24.11
CA LEU A 143 -5.50 30.74 -25.06
C LEU A 143 -6.09 30.20 -26.38
N LEU A 144 -7.18 29.43 -26.29
CA LEU A 144 -7.89 28.94 -27.47
C LEU A 144 -8.49 30.12 -28.27
N GLY A 145 -9.10 31.09 -27.60
CA GLY A 145 -9.63 32.30 -28.24
C GLY A 145 -8.55 33.11 -28.97
N ALA A 146 -7.38 33.30 -28.34
CA ALA A 146 -6.24 33.96 -28.97
C ALA A 146 -5.71 33.19 -30.20
N LEU A 147 -5.61 31.86 -30.10
CA LEU A 147 -5.20 31.01 -31.23
C LEU A 147 -6.17 31.13 -32.41
N CYS A 148 -7.48 31.07 -32.14
CA CYS A 148 -8.51 31.24 -33.17
C CYS A 148 -8.43 32.63 -33.81
N LEU A 149 -8.21 33.68 -33.02
CA LEU A 149 -8.04 35.05 -33.54
C LEU A 149 -6.84 35.12 -34.50
N VAL A 150 -5.68 34.62 -34.08
CA VAL A 150 -4.47 34.59 -34.91
C VAL A 150 -4.70 33.78 -36.19
N TRP A 151 -5.35 32.62 -36.09
CA TRP A 151 -5.66 31.80 -37.25
C TRP A 151 -6.57 32.54 -38.24
N ILE A 152 -7.64 33.18 -37.77
CA ILE A 152 -8.55 33.98 -38.61
C ILE A 152 -7.79 35.13 -39.28
N LEU A 153 -7.00 35.90 -38.54
CA LEU A 153 -6.20 36.99 -39.10
C LEU A 153 -5.22 36.51 -40.17
N SER A 154 -4.61 35.32 -39.97
CA SER A 154 -3.70 34.74 -40.96
C SER A 154 -4.39 34.38 -42.29
N LEU A 155 -5.68 34.05 -42.27
CA LEU A 155 -6.46 33.77 -43.49
C LEU A 155 -6.72 35.04 -44.30
N PHE A 156 -6.86 36.19 -43.63
CA PHE A 156 -7.00 37.48 -44.28
C PHE A 156 -5.68 38.01 -44.85
N ILE A 157 -4.55 37.69 -44.21
CA ILE A 157 -3.21 38.10 -44.68
C ILE A 157 -2.70 37.20 -45.82
N ARG A 158 -3.14 35.94 -45.88
CA ARG A 158 -2.79 34.98 -46.95
C ARG A 158 -3.67 35.09 -48.21
N LYS A 159 -4.66 35.98 -48.21
CA LYS A 159 -5.38 36.42 -49.42
C LYS A 159 -4.67 37.64 -50.00
#